data_AF-A0A3D0P7Z0-F1
#
_entry.id   AF-A0A3D0P7Z0-F1
#
_cell.length_a   1.000
_cell.length_b   1.000
_cell.length_c   1.000
_cell.angle_alpha   90.00
_cell.angle_beta   90.00
_cell.angle_gamma   90.00
#
_symmetry.space_group_name_H-M   'P 1'
#
loop_
_entity.id
_entity.type
_entity.pdbx_description
1 polymer ?
#
loop_
_entity_poly.entity_id
_entity_poly.type
_entity_poly.pdbx_seq_one_letter_code
_entity_poly.pdbx_strand_id
1 'polypeptide(L)'
;MAFLYIDSFVPGASELPGIVDDKNALLKRMKLVMLRISGEPVITSYGYLYPKPPKGLSRSRDQLKSNYKKIWEDVIIAFDWDTYGATANTRTYEVNIGEFFLKKEIPELDLQKVVMHEILHIFLDMPRSMHHPQINKIIKHSLGLKGDPNPFGTD
;
A
#
# COMPACT_ATOMS: atom_id res chain seq x y z
N MET A 1 17.97 -14.70 -0.99
CA MET A 1 18.12 -13.50 -1.85
C MET A 1 18.79 -12.42 -1.04
N ALA A 2 19.78 -11.73 -1.61
CA ALA A 2 20.37 -10.56 -0.98
C ALA A 2 19.43 -9.36 -1.22
N PHE A 3 18.82 -8.84 -0.17
CA PHE A 3 18.02 -7.62 -0.25
C PHE A 3 18.99 -6.44 -0.33
N LEU A 4 19.18 -5.88 -1.53
CA LEU A 4 19.88 -4.62 -1.71
C LEU A 4 18.92 -3.49 -1.34
N TYR A 5 19.20 -2.83 -0.21
CA TYR A 5 18.49 -1.64 0.24
C TYR A 5 18.78 -0.50 -0.72
N ILE A 6 17.80 -0.12 -1.54
CA ILE A 6 17.90 1.13 -2.30
C ILE A 6 17.22 2.26 -1.53
N ASP A 7 17.91 3.39 -1.43
CA ASP A 7 17.36 4.65 -0.95
C ASP A 7 16.85 5.55 -2.07
N SER A 8 17.21 5.22 -3.31
CA SER A 8 16.76 5.89 -4.53
C SER A 8 16.88 4.95 -5.74
N PHE A 9 16.02 5.18 -6.73
CA PHE A 9 16.16 4.66 -8.09
C PHE A 9 17.29 5.40 -8.82
N VAL A 10 18.03 4.64 -9.62
CA VAL A 10 19.02 5.17 -10.56
C VAL A 10 18.35 5.33 -11.93
N PRO A 11 18.55 6.46 -12.64
CA PRO A 11 17.98 6.66 -13.97
C PRO A 11 18.33 5.53 -14.94
N GLY A 12 17.32 4.97 -15.60
CA GLY A 12 17.54 4.12 -16.78
C GLY A 12 17.98 4.94 -17.98
N ALA A 13 18.73 4.33 -18.90
CA ALA A 13 19.27 5.01 -20.10
C ALA A 13 18.19 5.63 -21.02
N SER A 14 16.92 5.26 -20.84
CA SER A 14 15.77 5.71 -21.63
C SER A 14 14.70 6.46 -20.82
N GLU A 15 14.95 6.78 -19.55
CA GLU A 15 13.98 7.50 -18.71
C GLU A 15 14.08 9.01 -18.90
N LEU A 16 12.93 9.68 -19.05
CA LEU A 16 12.90 11.13 -19.20
C LEU A 16 13.40 11.84 -17.92
N PRO A 17 14.10 12.98 -18.04
CA PRO A 17 14.47 13.81 -16.90
C PRO A 17 13.24 14.18 -16.05
N GLY A 18 13.33 14.03 -14.73
CA GLY A 18 12.24 14.33 -13.78
C GLY A 18 11.39 13.12 -13.37
N ILE A 19 11.25 12.10 -14.24
CA ILE A 19 10.52 10.87 -13.88
C ILE A 19 11.19 10.18 -12.68
N VAL A 20 12.52 10.10 -12.66
CA VAL A 20 13.28 9.44 -11.59
C VAL A 20 13.12 10.17 -10.26
N ASP A 21 13.08 11.50 -10.28
CA ASP A 21 12.87 12.32 -9.08
C ASP A 21 11.47 12.09 -8.50
N ASP A 22 10.48 12.01 -9.38
CA ASP A 22 9.10 11.64 -9.07
C ASP A 22 9.03 10.22 -8.46
N LYS A 23 9.72 9.22 -9.04
CA LYS A 23 9.79 7.86 -8.46
C LYS A 23 10.42 7.88 -7.06
N ASN A 24 11.49 8.64 -6.89
CA ASN A 24 12.18 8.78 -5.61
C ASN A 24 11.31 9.49 -4.56
N ALA A 25 10.55 10.51 -4.96
CA ALA A 25 9.62 11.21 -4.08
C ALA A 25 8.49 10.28 -3.61
N LEU A 26 7.91 9.49 -4.53
CA LEU A 26 6.87 8.52 -4.17
C LEU A 26 7.42 7.42 -3.27
N LEU A 27 8.60 6.86 -3.61
CA LEU A 27 9.27 5.85 -2.79
C LEU A 27 9.49 6.35 -1.36
N LYS A 28 10.02 7.57 -1.19
CA LYS A 28 10.23 8.17 0.12
C LYS A 28 8.93 8.29 0.93
N ARG A 29 7.85 8.74 0.29
CA ARG A 29 6.52 8.83 0.93
C ARG A 29 5.98 7.45 1.30
N MET A 30 6.16 6.46 0.43
CA MET A 30 5.72 5.09 0.69
C MET A 30 6.53 4.41 1.79
N LYS A 31 7.84 4.68 1.92
CA LYS A 31 8.63 4.23 3.08
C LYS A 31 8.02 4.73 4.39
N LEU A 32 7.64 6.02 4.46
CA LEU A 32 6.99 6.61 5.63
C LEU A 32 5.62 5.99 5.91
N VAL A 33 4.81 5.76 4.87
CA VAL A 33 3.50 5.12 5.00
C VAL A 33 3.62 3.69 5.51
N MET A 34 4.53 2.89 4.94
CA MET A 34 4.81 1.52 5.39
C MET A 34 5.31 1.50 6.83
N LEU A 35 6.19 2.43 7.20
CA LEU A 35 6.66 2.57 8.58
C LEU A 35 5.50 2.78 9.56
N ARG A 36 4.50 3.59 9.20
CA ARG A 36 3.30 3.84 10.04
C ARG A 36 2.36 2.63 10.11
N ILE A 37 2.21 1.88 9.01
CA ILE A 37 1.32 0.71 8.94
C ILE A 37 1.90 -0.48 9.69
N SER A 38 3.17 -0.77 9.41
CA SER A 38 3.76 -2.08 9.61
C SER A 38 5.16 -2.06 10.23
N GLY A 39 5.79 -0.89 10.31
CA GLY A 39 7.22 -0.77 10.54
C GLY A 39 8.01 -0.72 9.24
N GLU A 40 9.33 -0.62 9.35
CA GLU A 40 10.21 -0.43 8.20
C GLU A 40 10.11 -1.60 7.20
N PRO A 41 9.74 -1.34 5.93
CA PRO A 41 9.60 -2.37 4.91
C PRO A 41 10.97 -2.84 4.43
N VAL A 42 11.03 -4.06 3.90
CA VAL A 42 12.17 -4.50 3.09
C VAL A 42 12.00 -3.97 1.68
N ILE A 43 13.06 -3.43 1.09
CA ILE A 43 13.00 -2.78 -0.22
C ILE A 43 13.98 -3.51 -1.15
N THR A 44 13.51 -3.86 -2.34
CA THR A 44 14.35 -4.53 -3.36
C THR A 44 15.04 -3.53 -4.26
N SER A 45 16.01 -4.00 -5.05
CA SER A 45 16.67 -3.23 -6.10
C SER A 45 15.73 -2.69 -7.19
N TYR A 46 14.52 -3.24 -7.30
CA TYR A 46 13.47 -2.78 -8.22
C TYR A 46 12.49 -1.81 -7.56
N GLY A 47 12.72 -1.45 -6.29
CA GLY A 47 11.89 -0.53 -5.52
C GLY A 47 10.61 -1.15 -4.95
N TYR A 48 10.40 -2.46 -5.11
CA TYR A 48 9.29 -3.14 -4.44
C TYR A 48 9.46 -3.09 -2.92
N LEU A 49 8.36 -2.79 -2.22
CA LEU A 49 8.32 -2.74 -0.76
C LEU A 49 7.56 -3.96 -0.22
N TYR A 50 8.20 -4.67 0.70
CA TYR A 50 7.64 -5.81 1.41
C TYR A 50 7.31 -5.36 2.84
N PRO A 51 6.03 -5.17 3.18
CA PRO A 51 5.62 -4.70 4.49
C PRO A 51 5.71 -5.81 5.54
N LYS A 52 5.80 -5.44 6.81
CA LYS A 52 5.76 -6.38 7.95
C LYS A 52 4.33 -6.48 8.52
N PRO A 53 3.90 -7.58 9.16
CA PRO A 53 2.54 -7.66 9.68
C PRO A 53 2.20 -6.46 10.62
N PRO A 54 1.06 -5.77 10.40
CA PRO A 54 0.77 -4.52 11.09
C PRO A 54 0.37 -4.77 12.54
N LYS A 55 0.71 -3.81 13.39
CA LYS A 55 0.21 -3.77 14.77
C LYS A 55 -1.19 -3.16 14.74
N GLY A 56 -2.19 -3.90 15.22
CA GLY A 56 -3.55 -3.36 15.38
C GLY A 56 -4.63 -4.04 14.55
N LEU A 57 -4.31 -5.03 13.70
CA LEU A 57 -5.31 -5.90 13.07
C LEU A 57 -5.57 -7.16 13.91
N SER A 58 -6.83 -7.60 13.95
CA SER A 58 -7.27 -8.81 14.65
C SER A 58 -8.21 -9.61 13.77
N ARG A 59 -7.88 -10.89 13.55
CA ARG A 59 -8.67 -11.80 12.71
C ARG A 59 -10.14 -11.84 13.10
N SER A 60 -10.43 -12.04 14.39
CA SER A 60 -11.80 -12.22 14.88
C SER A 60 -12.63 -10.95 14.78
N ARG A 61 -12.02 -9.78 15.04
CA ARG A 61 -12.70 -8.48 14.99
C ARG A 61 -12.89 -7.99 13.55
N ASP A 62 -11.89 -8.20 12.70
CA ASP A 62 -11.77 -7.55 11.39
C ASP A 62 -12.17 -8.44 10.22
N GLN A 63 -12.63 -9.68 10.48
CA GLN A 63 -13.08 -10.62 9.44
C GLN A 63 -11.98 -10.94 8.41
N LEU A 64 -10.77 -11.15 8.91
CA LEU A 64 -9.60 -11.45 8.08
C LEU A 64 -9.47 -12.97 7.87
N LYS A 65 -8.85 -13.34 6.75
CA LYS A 65 -8.46 -14.73 6.43
C LYS A 65 -7.63 -15.30 7.57
N SER A 66 -7.78 -16.61 7.82
CA SER A 66 -7.07 -17.30 8.91
C SER A 66 -5.54 -17.18 8.81
N ASN A 67 -5.02 -17.09 7.59
CA ASN A 67 -3.61 -16.95 7.26
C ASN A 67 -3.19 -15.51 6.91
N TYR A 68 -3.97 -14.48 7.23
CA TYR A 68 -3.70 -13.09 6.80
C TYR A 68 -2.28 -12.60 7.12
N LYS A 69 -1.69 -13.02 8.25
CA LYS A 69 -0.31 -12.65 8.61
C LYS A 69 0.73 -13.22 7.64
N LYS A 70 0.52 -14.45 7.15
CA LYS A 70 1.39 -15.06 6.14
C LYS A 70 1.21 -14.36 4.80
N ILE A 71 -0.05 -14.13 4.39
CA ILE A 71 -0.35 -13.39 3.16
C ILE A 71 0.30 -11.99 3.21
N TRP A 72 0.30 -11.34 4.37
CA TRP A 72 0.95 -10.03 4.55
C TRP A 72 2.45 -10.08 4.24
N GLU A 73 3.16 -11.11 4.70
CA GLU A 73 4.60 -11.28 4.41
C GLU A 73 4.86 -11.47 2.91
N ASP A 74 3.86 -11.94 2.17
CA ASP A 74 3.89 -12.11 0.72
C ASP A 74 3.37 -10.89 -0.06
N VAL A 75 2.84 -9.84 0.61
CA VAL A 75 2.33 -8.64 -0.07
C VAL A 75 3.48 -7.87 -0.68
N ILE A 76 3.30 -7.46 -1.94
CA ILE A 76 4.25 -6.65 -2.69
C ILE A 76 3.61 -5.29 -2.95
N ILE A 77 4.24 -4.21 -2.50
CA ILE A 77 3.88 -2.87 -2.94
C ILE A 77 4.76 -2.51 -4.13
N ALA A 78 4.14 -2.35 -5.28
CA ALA A 78 4.79 -2.03 -6.54
C ALA A 78 4.34 -0.66 -7.06
N PHE A 79 5.19 -0.06 -7.88
CA PHE A 79 4.92 1.22 -8.52
C PHE A 79 4.60 0.97 -9.99
N ASP A 80 3.36 1.21 -10.36
CA ASP A 80 2.88 1.08 -11.74
C ASP A 80 2.52 2.46 -12.28
N TRP A 81 3.36 2.95 -13.19
CA TRP A 81 3.24 4.30 -13.75
C TRP A 81 2.10 4.44 -14.76
N ASP A 82 1.59 3.33 -15.28
CA ASP A 82 0.47 3.31 -16.22
C ASP A 82 -0.89 3.28 -15.50
N THR A 83 -0.90 2.95 -14.20
CA THR A 83 -2.11 2.97 -13.38
C THR A 83 -2.37 4.39 -12.86
N TYR A 84 -3.63 4.85 -12.98
CA TYR A 84 -4.04 6.13 -12.42
C TYR A 84 -4.03 6.09 -10.89
N GLY A 85 -4.74 5.15 -10.26
CA GLY A 85 -4.96 5.08 -8.81
C GLY A 85 -4.10 4.05 -8.07
N ALA A 86 -4.69 3.40 -7.06
CA ALA A 86 -4.10 2.24 -6.40
C ALA A 86 -4.98 1.02 -6.67
N THR A 87 -4.38 -0.16 -6.87
CA THR A 87 -5.14 -1.39 -7.11
C THR A 87 -4.50 -2.59 -6.41
N ALA A 88 -5.35 -3.45 -5.84
CA ALA A 88 -4.92 -4.74 -5.31
C ALA A 88 -5.22 -5.91 -6.26
N ASN A 89 -4.20 -6.73 -6.52
CA ASN A 89 -4.35 -8.03 -7.15
C ASN A 89 -4.39 -9.14 -6.08
N THR A 90 -5.57 -9.71 -5.86
CA THR A 90 -5.79 -10.73 -4.82
C THR A 90 -5.17 -12.09 -5.15
N ARG A 91 -4.70 -12.32 -6.39
CA ARG A 91 -4.03 -13.55 -6.80
C ARG A 91 -2.52 -13.49 -6.59
N THR A 92 -1.91 -12.35 -6.89
CA THR A 92 -0.46 -12.15 -6.77
C THR A 92 -0.05 -11.46 -5.48
N TYR A 93 -1.03 -11.01 -4.67
CA TYR A 93 -0.82 -10.21 -3.46
C TYR A 93 -0.06 -8.90 -3.70
N GLU A 94 -0.16 -8.40 -4.93
CA GLU A 94 0.47 -7.15 -5.33
C GLU A 94 -0.50 -5.99 -5.17
N VAL A 95 -0.02 -4.90 -4.59
CA VAL A 95 -0.70 -3.61 -4.55
C VAL A 95 0.10 -2.63 -5.40
N ASN A 96 -0.51 -2.21 -6.50
CA ASN A 96 0.08 -1.25 -7.43
C ASN A 96 -0.32 0.16 -7.04
N ILE A 97 0.67 1.05 -6.95
CA ILE A 97 0.50 2.47 -6.65
C ILE A 97 0.85 3.29 -7.88
N GLY A 98 -0.14 4.05 -8.36
CA GLY A 98 -0.09 4.85 -9.56
C GLY A 98 0.47 6.26 -9.41
N GLU A 99 0.60 6.95 -10.55
CA GLU A 99 1.14 8.32 -10.63
C GLU A 99 0.22 9.40 -10.03
N PHE A 100 -1.08 9.13 -9.81
CA PHE A 100 -2.00 10.10 -9.21
C PHE A 100 -1.48 10.63 -7.86
N PHE A 101 -0.80 9.78 -7.10
CA PHE A 101 -0.27 10.15 -5.79
C PHE A 101 0.93 11.10 -5.84
N LEU A 102 1.48 11.36 -7.03
CA LEU A 102 2.53 12.35 -7.27
C LEU A 102 2.01 13.69 -7.79
N LYS A 103 0.97 13.65 -8.63
CA LYS A 103 0.43 14.84 -9.32
C LYS A 103 -0.31 15.80 -8.38
N LYS A 104 -0.66 15.35 -7.18
CA LYS A 104 -1.34 16.15 -6.16
C LYS A 104 -0.62 16.00 -4.82
N GLU A 105 -0.52 17.09 -4.07
CA GLU A 105 -0.11 17.06 -2.66
C GLU A 105 -1.17 16.35 -1.82
N ILE A 106 -1.14 15.02 -1.86
CA ILE A 106 -2.02 14.17 -1.06
C ILE A 106 -1.43 14.06 0.35
N PRO A 107 -2.21 14.34 1.41
CA PRO A 107 -1.74 14.13 2.77
C PRO A 107 -1.28 12.68 2.98
N GLU A 108 -0.18 12.51 3.71
CA GLU A 108 0.39 11.18 3.98
C GLU A 108 -0.59 10.25 4.68
N LEU A 109 -1.46 10.81 5.53
CA LEU A 109 -2.53 10.06 6.19
C LEU A 109 -3.54 9.50 5.18
N ASP A 110 -3.85 10.25 4.13
CA ASP A 110 -4.79 9.80 3.10
C ASP A 110 -4.16 8.76 2.19
N LEU A 111 -2.88 8.92 1.83
CA LEU A 111 -2.11 7.87 1.16
C LEU A 111 -2.04 6.59 2.01
N GLN A 112 -1.83 6.73 3.33
CA GLN A 112 -1.84 5.60 4.26
C GLN A 112 -3.18 4.85 4.25
N LYS A 113 -4.31 5.57 4.22
CA LYS A 113 -5.64 4.95 4.15
C LYS A 113 -5.86 4.22 2.83
N VAL A 114 -5.46 4.82 1.71
CA VAL A 114 -5.58 4.19 0.38
C VAL A 114 -4.78 2.90 0.33
N VAL A 115 -3.53 2.91 0.77
CA VAL A 115 -2.70 1.70 0.74
C VAL A 115 -3.29 0.63 1.66
N MET A 116 -3.78 1.02 2.84
CA MET A 116 -4.47 0.09 3.74
C MET A 116 -5.76 -0.46 3.12
N HIS A 117 -6.51 0.36 2.38
CA HIS A 117 -7.73 -0.05 1.68
C HIS A 117 -7.43 -1.19 0.70
N GLU A 118 -6.46 -0.97 -0.19
CA GLU A 118 -6.07 -1.97 -1.19
C GLU A 118 -5.54 -3.24 -0.54
N ILE A 119 -4.68 -3.12 0.47
CA ILE A 119 -4.16 -4.26 1.21
C ILE A 119 -5.30 -5.07 1.86
N LEU A 120 -6.30 -4.41 2.46
CA LEU A 120 -7.41 -5.09 3.12
C LEU A 120 -8.29 -5.88 2.14
N HIS A 121 -8.39 -5.47 0.87
CA HIS A 121 -9.06 -6.27 -0.15
C HIS A 121 -8.45 -7.67 -0.34
N ILE A 122 -7.16 -7.83 -0.04
CA ILE A 122 -6.46 -9.12 -0.11
C ILE A 122 -6.83 -10.01 1.10
N PHE A 123 -7.05 -9.41 2.27
CA PHE A 123 -7.17 -10.16 3.52
C PHE A 123 -8.57 -10.43 3.99
N LEU A 124 -9.57 -9.71 3.51
CA LEU A 124 -10.95 -9.94 3.94
C LEU A 124 -11.43 -11.34 3.53
N ASP A 125 -12.06 -12.01 4.48
CA ASP A 125 -12.61 -13.36 4.33
C ASP A 125 -14.12 -13.30 4.14
N MET A 126 -14.54 -12.55 3.12
CA MET A 126 -15.95 -12.30 2.83
C MET A 126 -16.17 -11.97 1.35
N PRO A 127 -17.42 -11.90 0.87
CA PRO A 127 -17.70 -11.51 -0.51
C PRO A 127 -17.24 -10.09 -0.83
N ARG A 128 -16.75 -9.87 -2.06
CA ARG A 128 -16.21 -8.57 -2.51
C ARG A 128 -17.21 -7.42 -2.36
N SER A 129 -18.50 -7.68 -2.55
CA SER A 129 -19.57 -6.68 -2.37
C SER A 129 -19.66 -6.13 -0.94
N MET A 130 -19.10 -6.83 0.05
CA MET A 130 -19.09 -6.42 1.45
C MET A 130 -17.75 -5.81 1.88
N HIS A 131 -16.76 -5.72 0.99
CA HIS A 131 -15.42 -5.25 1.34
C HIS A 131 -15.43 -3.79 1.78
N HIS A 132 -15.96 -2.85 0.99
CA HIS A 132 -15.83 -1.42 1.29
C HIS A 132 -16.41 -1.02 2.66
N PRO A 133 -17.62 -1.47 3.06
CA PRO A 133 -18.13 -1.19 4.40
C PRO A 133 -17.23 -1.73 5.51
N GLN A 134 -16.69 -2.94 5.34
CA GLN A 134 -15.81 -3.57 6.34
C GLN A 134 -14.44 -2.90 6.39
N ILE A 135 -13.85 -2.53 5.25
CA ILE A 135 -12.60 -1.75 5.16
C ILE A 135 -12.75 -0.42 5.89
N ASN A 136 -13.84 0.32 5.62
CA ASN A 136 -14.10 1.59 6.27
C ASN A 136 -14.20 1.44 7.80
N LYS A 137 -14.85 0.36 8.26
CA LYS A 137 -14.91 0.04 9.69
C LYS A 137 -13.52 -0.25 10.27
N ILE A 138 -12.69 -1.04 9.58
CA ILE A 138 -11.34 -1.36 10.04
C ILE A 138 -10.48 -0.09 10.11
N ILE A 139 -10.45 0.70 9.04
CA ILE A 139 -9.64 1.94 8.97
C ILE A 139 -10.04 2.90 10.10
N LYS A 140 -11.34 3.13 10.29
CA LYS A 140 -11.84 4.08 11.28
C LYS A 140 -11.74 3.59 12.72
N HIS A 141 -12.13 2.34 12.98
CA HIS A 141 -12.32 1.86 14.36
C HIS A 141 -11.23 0.91 14.83
N SER A 142 -10.76 0.02 13.96
CA SER A 142 -9.72 -0.96 14.31
C SER A 142 -8.33 -0.33 14.31
N LEU A 143 -8.04 0.48 13.30
CA LEU A 143 -6.77 1.19 13.14
C LEU A 143 -6.80 2.61 13.71
N GLY A 144 -8.00 3.17 13.93
CA GLY A 144 -8.16 4.49 14.55
C GLY A 144 -7.68 5.66 13.68
N LEU A 145 -7.65 5.50 12.35
CA LEU A 145 -7.19 6.56 11.45
C LEU A 145 -8.25 7.67 11.36
N LYS A 146 -7.81 8.92 11.56
CA LYS A 146 -8.69 10.10 11.59
C LYS A 146 -9.19 10.49 10.20
N GLY A 147 -10.37 11.11 10.15
CA GLY A 147 -10.98 11.63 8.92
C GLY A 147 -11.79 10.58 8.15
N ASP A 148 -12.08 10.86 6.89
CA ASP A 148 -12.77 9.92 6.00
C ASP A 148 -11.88 8.68 5.78
N PRO A 149 -12.37 7.45 6.03
CA PRO A 149 -11.62 6.23 5.75
C PRO A 149 -11.39 5.97 4.25
N ASN A 150 -12.18 6.59 3.36
CA ASN A 150 -12.02 6.49 1.92
C ASN A 150 -11.97 7.88 1.25
N PRO A 151 -10.84 8.61 1.36
CA PRO A 151 -10.74 10.01 0.98
C PRO A 151 -10.90 10.30 -0.52
N PHE A 152 -10.83 9.28 -1.39
CA PHE A 152 -10.92 9.43 -2.85
C PHE A 152 -12.13 8.71 -3.46
N GLY A 153 -13.04 8.18 -2.63
CA GLY A 153 -14.23 7.49 -3.10
C GLY A 153 -13.95 6.12 -3.75
N THR A 154 -15.02 5.41 -4.10
CA THR A 154 -14.98 4.21 -4.94
C THR A 154 -15.95 4.48 -6.08
N ASP A 155 -15.47 5.10 -7.15
CA ASP A 155 -16.27 5.15 -8.39
C ASP A 155 -16.28 3.75 -9.04
#